data_AF-A0A1V6RM16-F1
#
_entry.id   AF-A0A1V6RM16-F1
#
_cell.length_a   1.000
_cell.length_b   1.000
_cell.length_c   1.000
_cell.angle_alpha   90.00
_cell.angle_beta   90.00
_cell.angle_gamma   90.00
#
_symmetry.space_group_name_H-M   'P 1'
#
loop_
_entity.id
_entity.type
_entity.pdbx_description
1 polymer ?
#
loop_
_entity_poly.entity_id
_entity_poly.type
_entity_poly.pdbx_seq_one_letter_code
_entity_poly.pdbx_strand_id
1 'polypeptide(L)'
;MPDEASNAQPGADTVLTDESWWPQGKYWRASTPFEPTLWASNAKLCNCPEHGKNSWPAEHAIFHIPNCAKRCPYCPWKTNRNGKGDNPASNLRRHIRQYYIIDEADIFPCLQVYRSCFDPSMGVT
;
A
#
# COMPACT_ATOMS: atom_id res chain seq x y z
N MET A 1 -55.25 -22.07 -15.02
CA MET A 1 -55.12 -21.13 -13.89
C MET A 1 -53.76 -21.39 -13.25
N PRO A 2 -52.99 -20.35 -12.93
CA PRO A 2 -51.61 -20.22 -13.43
C PRO A 2 -50.50 -20.47 -12.38
N ASP A 3 -49.31 -20.69 -12.93
CA ASP A 3 -47.96 -20.22 -12.52
C ASP A 3 -47.43 -20.43 -11.10
N GLU A 4 -46.24 -21.06 -11.01
CA GLU A 4 -45.00 -20.41 -10.51
C GLU A 4 -43.85 -21.42 -10.61
N ALA A 5 -43.20 -21.44 -11.78
CA ALA A 5 -41.93 -22.12 -11.98
C ALA A 5 -40.82 -21.29 -11.34
N SER A 6 -40.40 -21.77 -10.16
CA SER A 6 -39.09 -21.61 -9.50
C SER A 6 -38.09 -20.69 -10.22
N ASN A 7 -37.94 -19.48 -9.67
CA ASN A 7 -36.86 -18.58 -10.03
C ASN A 7 -36.11 -18.11 -8.77
N ALA A 8 -34.81 -17.89 -8.97
CA ALA A 8 -33.88 -17.11 -8.18
C ALA A 8 -33.34 -17.70 -6.86
N GLN A 9 -32.11 -18.24 -6.99
CA GLN A 9 -30.92 -17.99 -6.17
C GLN A 9 -31.13 -17.76 -4.65
N PRO A 10 -30.52 -18.59 -3.77
CA PRO A 10 -30.03 -18.04 -2.51
C PRO A 10 -28.83 -17.16 -2.88
N GLY A 11 -29.09 -15.86 -2.99
CA GLY A 11 -28.03 -14.87 -2.85
C GLY A 11 -27.29 -15.20 -1.56
N ALA A 12 -26.03 -15.55 -1.68
CA ALA A 12 -25.15 -15.59 -0.54
C ALA A 12 -25.01 -14.14 -0.07
N ASP A 13 -25.92 -13.73 0.81
CA ASP A 13 -25.73 -12.63 1.75
C ASP A 13 -24.59 -13.04 2.70
N THR A 14 -23.37 -13.08 2.17
CA THR A 14 -22.21 -12.72 2.97
C THR A 14 -21.96 -11.26 2.66
N VAL A 15 -22.82 -10.42 3.26
CA VAL A 15 -22.47 -9.07 3.61
C VAL A 15 -21.22 -9.20 4.49
N LEU A 16 -20.04 -9.17 3.85
CA LEU A 16 -18.80 -8.79 4.52
C LEU A 16 -18.88 -7.27 4.78
N THR A 17 -19.84 -6.87 5.62
CA THR A 17 -19.63 -5.68 6.45
C THR A 17 -18.60 -6.07 7.47
N ASP A 18 -17.35 -5.90 7.06
CA ASP A 18 -16.31 -5.57 7.99
C ASP A 18 -15.42 -4.56 7.27
N GLU A 19 -15.99 -3.36 7.05
CA GLU A 19 -15.23 -2.12 6.99
C GLU A 19 -14.60 -1.89 8.38
N SER A 20 -13.76 -2.84 8.79
CA SER A 20 -13.15 -2.86 10.10
C SER A 20 -12.29 -1.63 10.26
N TRP A 21 -12.46 -1.04 11.44
CA TRP A 21 -11.86 0.16 12.00
C TRP A 21 -10.33 0.17 12.05
N TRP A 22 -9.66 -0.08 10.92
CA TRP A 22 -8.21 0.03 10.84
C TRP A 22 -7.82 1.47 10.52
N PRO A 23 -6.74 2.01 11.10
CA PRO A 23 -6.27 3.35 10.78
C PRO A 23 -5.74 3.38 9.33
N GLN A 24 -6.62 3.71 8.38
CA GLN A 24 -6.26 3.83 6.97
C GLN A 24 -5.39 5.07 6.77
N GLY A 25 -4.13 4.87 6.39
CA GLY A 25 -3.30 5.95 5.90
C GLY A 25 -3.67 6.28 4.45
N LYS A 26 -3.57 7.56 4.04
CA LYS A 26 -3.75 7.97 2.63
C LYS A 26 -2.88 7.17 1.63
N TYR A 27 -1.85 6.48 2.12
CA TYR A 27 -0.86 5.76 1.31
C TYR A 27 -0.65 4.30 1.75
N TRP A 28 -1.41 3.79 2.72
CA TRP A 28 -1.34 2.38 3.11
C TRP A 28 -2.66 1.92 3.74
N ARG A 29 -2.95 0.63 3.62
CA ARG A 29 -4.07 -0.04 4.30
C ARG A 29 -3.63 -1.40 4.83
N ALA A 30 -4.33 -1.97 5.81
CA ALA A 30 -4.04 -3.32 6.25
C ALA A 30 -4.25 -4.33 5.10
N SER A 31 -3.35 -5.32 4.98
CA SER A 31 -3.47 -6.43 4.02
C SER A 31 -4.21 -7.63 4.61
N THR A 32 -4.31 -7.69 5.93
CA THR A 32 -4.93 -8.76 6.71
C THR A 32 -5.78 -8.16 7.84
N PRO A 33 -6.61 -8.96 8.53
CA PRO A 33 -7.31 -8.52 9.74
C PRO A 33 -6.42 -8.22 10.95
N PHE A 34 -5.09 -8.28 10.80
CA PHE A 34 -4.11 -7.94 11.84
C PHE A 34 -3.57 -6.53 11.61
N GLU A 35 -3.42 -5.75 12.68
CA GLU A 35 -2.75 -4.45 12.61
C GLU A 35 -1.25 -4.59 12.44
N PRO A 36 -0.60 -3.66 11.73
CA PRO A 36 0.85 -3.56 11.76
C PRO A 36 1.34 -3.25 13.17
N THR A 37 2.11 -4.16 13.75
CA THR A 37 2.83 -3.92 15.02
C THR A 37 4.25 -3.41 14.74
N LEU A 38 4.81 -3.76 13.58
CA LEU A 38 6.10 -3.27 13.11
C LEU A 38 5.97 -2.04 12.20
N TRP A 39 6.74 -1.01 12.53
CA TRP A 39 6.74 0.27 11.82
C TRP A 39 8.15 0.67 11.40
N ALA A 40 8.24 1.33 10.25
CA ALA A 40 9.46 1.88 9.72
C ALA A 40 10.05 2.95 10.65
N SER A 41 11.35 2.83 10.90
CA SER A 41 12.13 3.84 11.62
C SER A 41 12.31 5.15 10.83
N ASN A 42 12.25 5.09 9.48
CA ASN A 42 12.36 6.27 8.62
C ASN A 42 11.01 6.66 8.00
N ALA A 43 10.40 7.72 8.53
CA ALA A 43 9.14 8.27 8.05
C ALA A 43 9.20 8.97 6.67
N LYS A 44 10.40 9.31 6.16
CA LYS A 44 10.54 10.20 4.99
C LYS A 44 10.86 9.45 3.70
N LEU A 45 9.85 9.11 2.89
CA LEU A 45 10.05 8.55 1.55
C LEU A 45 10.56 9.56 0.51
N CYS A 46 10.22 10.84 0.68
CA CYS A 46 10.60 11.92 -0.23
C CYS A 46 10.75 13.26 0.50
N ASN A 47 10.93 14.34 -0.26
CA ASN A 47 11.03 15.71 0.27
C ASN A 47 9.71 16.49 0.14
N CYS A 48 8.63 15.87 -0.36
CA CYS A 48 7.33 16.54 -0.45
C CYS A 48 6.78 16.79 0.95
N PRO A 49 6.23 17.98 1.24
CA PRO A 49 5.70 18.31 2.56
C PRO A 49 4.55 17.38 2.97
N GLU A 50 3.75 16.93 2.00
CA GLU A 50 2.61 16.02 2.20
C GLU A 50 3.00 14.61 2.64
N HIS A 51 4.22 14.16 2.33
CA HIS A 51 4.71 12.81 2.63
C HIS A 51 5.72 12.78 3.79
N GLY A 52 5.95 13.93 4.43
CA GLY A 52 6.99 14.09 5.44
C GLY A 52 6.59 13.67 6.86
N LYS A 53 5.29 13.40 7.10
CA LYS A 53 4.73 13.12 8.43
C LYS A 53 4.17 11.69 8.57
N ASN A 54 4.47 10.80 7.62
CA ASN A 54 3.84 9.48 7.58
C ASN A 54 4.74 8.42 8.21
N SER A 55 4.16 7.62 9.11
CA SER A 55 4.73 6.34 9.53
C SER A 55 4.35 5.26 8.52
N TRP A 56 5.27 4.34 8.24
CA TRP A 56 5.09 3.30 7.23
C TRP A 56 5.06 1.93 7.90
N PRO A 57 4.00 1.13 7.74
CA PRO A 57 3.93 -0.20 8.32
C PRO A 57 4.91 -1.14 7.60
N ALA A 58 5.54 -2.04 8.35
CA ALA A 58 6.49 -3.03 7.84
C ALA A 58 5.87 -4.43 7.68
N GLU A 59 4.69 -4.67 8.24
CA GLU A 59 4.00 -5.95 8.17
C GLU A 59 2.49 -5.74 8.00
N HIS A 60 1.77 -6.78 7.58
CA HIS A 60 0.31 -6.81 7.50
C HIS A 60 -0.31 -5.61 6.76
N ALA A 61 0.41 -5.06 5.77
CA ALA A 61 0.01 -3.84 5.08
C ALA A 61 0.22 -3.88 3.56
N ILE A 62 -0.69 -3.21 2.87
CA ILE A 62 -0.59 -2.82 1.47
C ILE A 62 -0.10 -1.37 1.44
N PHE A 63 1.07 -1.15 0.85
CA PHE A 63 1.75 0.13 0.81
C PHE A 63 1.78 0.69 -0.62
N HIS A 64 1.21 1.88 -0.81
CA HIS A 64 1.17 2.59 -2.08
C HIS A 64 2.31 3.63 -2.16
N ILE A 65 3.35 3.29 -2.91
CA ILE A 65 4.54 4.15 -3.02
C ILE A 65 4.26 5.31 -3.98
N PRO A 66 4.34 6.59 -3.51
CA PRO A 66 4.11 7.75 -4.36
C PRO A 66 5.21 7.90 -5.41
N ASN A 67 4.89 8.47 -6.58
CA ASN A 67 5.84 8.58 -7.69
C ASN A 67 7.06 9.46 -7.38
N CYS A 68 6.95 10.38 -6.41
CA CYS A 68 8.05 11.21 -5.92
C CYS A 68 8.95 10.51 -4.88
N ALA A 69 8.63 9.28 -4.48
CA ALA A 69 9.39 8.52 -3.49
C ALA A 69 10.80 8.19 -3.99
N LYS A 70 11.79 8.42 -3.13
CA LYS A 70 13.21 8.24 -3.43
C LYS A 70 14.03 7.62 -2.30
N ARG A 71 13.44 7.42 -1.12
CA ARG A 71 14.10 6.85 0.06
C ARG A 71 13.37 5.61 0.53
N CYS A 72 14.13 4.62 0.98
CA CYS A 72 13.59 3.45 1.66
C CYS A 72 13.15 3.83 3.08
N PRO A 73 11.95 3.39 3.53
CA PRO A 73 11.53 3.60 4.91
C PRO A 73 12.23 2.63 5.89
N TYR A 74 12.76 1.51 5.41
CA TYR A 74 13.31 0.43 6.25
C TYR A 74 14.84 0.47 6.39
N CYS A 75 15.56 1.18 5.51
CA CYS A 75 17.01 1.32 5.60
C CYS A 75 17.54 2.64 5.00
N PRO A 76 18.85 2.93 5.12
CA PRO A 76 19.47 4.14 4.58
C PRO A 76 19.49 4.24 3.03
N TRP A 77 19.01 3.23 2.31
CA TRP A 77 19.02 3.22 0.85
C TRP A 77 18.15 4.34 0.27
N LYS A 78 18.69 5.01 -0.74
CA LYS A 78 17.98 6.04 -1.51
C LYS A 78 18.39 5.94 -2.98
N THR A 79 17.46 6.26 -3.87
CA THR A 79 17.81 6.42 -5.28
C THR A 79 18.46 7.78 -5.51
N ASN A 80 19.64 7.76 -6.13
CA ASN A 80 20.40 8.97 -6.50
C ASN A 80 20.09 9.41 -7.94
N ARG A 81 19.21 8.72 -8.67
CA ARG A 81 18.98 8.98 -10.09
C ARG A 81 17.90 10.04 -10.27
N ASN A 82 18.35 11.24 -10.65
CA ASN A 82 17.52 12.35 -11.13
C ASN A 82 17.53 12.46 -12.67
N GLY A 83 18.06 11.45 -13.39
CA GLY A 83 18.22 11.47 -14.84
C GLY A 83 16.91 11.26 -15.60
N LYS A 84 16.75 11.95 -16.74
CA LYS A 84 15.62 11.78 -17.67
C LYS A 84 15.47 10.30 -18.06
N GLY A 85 14.43 9.63 -17.57
CA GLY A 85 14.04 8.28 -17.96
C GLY A 85 13.91 7.28 -16.81
N ASP A 86 14.55 7.52 -15.66
CA ASP A 86 14.48 6.61 -14.52
C ASP A 86 13.40 7.06 -13.53
N ASN A 87 12.43 6.18 -13.25
CA ASN A 87 11.39 6.43 -12.26
C ASN A 87 11.91 6.07 -10.85
N PRO A 88 12.22 7.05 -9.98
CA PRO A 88 12.80 6.80 -8.66
C PRO A 88 11.91 5.89 -7.80
N ALA A 89 10.60 6.04 -7.91
CA ALA A 89 9.64 5.19 -7.19
C ALA A 89 9.62 3.75 -7.68
N SER A 90 9.87 3.50 -8.98
CA SER A 90 10.01 2.13 -9.50
C SER A 90 11.24 1.43 -8.93
N ASN A 91 12.37 2.15 -8.85
CA ASN A 91 13.59 1.61 -8.25
C ASN A 91 13.38 1.33 -6.75
N LEU A 92 12.69 2.22 -6.05
CA LEU A 92 12.33 2.00 -4.65
C LEU A 92 11.42 0.78 -4.47
N ARG A 93 10.38 0.63 -5.30
CA ARG A 93 9.51 -0.57 -5.29
C ARG A 93 10.32 -1.85 -5.48
N ARG A 94 11.24 -1.86 -6.45
CA ARG A 94 12.12 -3.01 -6.70
C ARG A 94 13.01 -3.31 -5.50
N HIS A 95 13.62 -2.28 -4.91
CA HIS A 95 14.44 -2.43 -3.71
C HIS A 95 13.63 -3.05 -2.57
N ILE A 96 12.42 -2.53 -2.29
CA ILE A 96 11.61 -3.05 -1.18
C ILE A 96 11.19 -4.51 -1.41
N ARG A 97 10.76 -4.83 -2.65
CA ARG A 97 10.36 -6.20 -2.99
C ARG A 97 11.49 -7.19 -2.80
N GLN A 98 12.68 -6.87 -3.29
CA GLN A 98 13.80 -7.79 -3.21
C GLN A 98 14.24 -7.98 -1.76
N TYR A 99 14.59 -6.89 -1.08
CA TYR A 99 15.31 -7.00 0.19
C TYR A 99 14.41 -7.24 1.40
N TYR A 100 13.14 -6.82 1.36
CA TYR A 100 12.26 -6.98 2.53
C TYR A 100 11.16 -8.00 2.31
N ILE A 101 10.51 -7.99 1.15
CA ILE A 101 9.37 -8.89 0.90
C ILE A 101 9.84 -10.29 0.51
N ILE A 102 10.95 -10.40 -0.24
CA ILE A 102 11.50 -11.70 -0.69
C ILE A 102 12.57 -12.19 0.29
N ASP A 103 13.61 -11.40 0.53
CA ASP A 103 14.78 -11.86 1.30
C ASP A 103 14.52 -11.87 2.82
N GLU A 104 13.61 -11.03 3.33
CA GLU A 104 13.26 -10.92 4.76
C GLU A 104 11.76 -11.18 5.03
N ALA A 105 11.15 -12.11 4.27
CA ALA A 105 9.71 -12.38 4.30
C ALA A 105 9.16 -12.71 5.72
N ASP A 106 9.99 -13.29 6.60
CA ASP A 106 9.63 -13.60 7.98
C ASP A 106 9.49 -12.33 8.86
N ILE A 107 10.21 -11.26 8.54
CA ILE A 107 10.21 -9.97 9.27
C ILE A 107 9.19 -9.00 8.69
N PHE A 108 8.88 -9.13 7.40
CA PHE A 108 7.91 -8.31 6.68
C PHE A 108 6.71 -9.13 6.19
N PRO A 109 6.03 -9.89 7.08
CA PRO A 109 4.97 -10.78 6.67
C PRO A 109 3.81 -9.98 6.12
N CYS A 110 3.23 -10.49 5.02
CA CYS A 110 2.07 -9.90 4.37
C CYS A 110 2.26 -8.43 3.92
N LEU A 111 3.51 -7.93 3.85
CA LEU A 111 3.80 -6.62 3.27
C LEU A 111 3.71 -6.69 1.75
N GLN A 112 2.97 -5.75 1.17
CA GLN A 112 2.83 -5.64 -0.29
C GLN A 112 3.07 -4.20 -0.74
N VAL A 113 3.80 -4.02 -1.85
CA VAL A 113 4.09 -2.69 -2.41
C VAL A 113 3.58 -2.48 -3.82
N TYR A 114 2.77 -1.45 -3.98
CA TYR A 114 2.13 -1.07 -5.24
C TYR A 114 2.52 0.33 -5.68
N ARG A 115 2.25 0.61 -6.95
CA ARG A 115 2.27 1.98 -7.44
C ARG A 115 1.13 2.76 -6.79
N SER A 116 1.42 3.96 -6.32
CA SER A 116 0.35 4.90 -6.02
C SER A 116 -0.29 5.32 -7.34
N CYS A 117 -1.56 4.97 -7.51
CA CYS A 117 -2.40 5.42 -8.61
C CYS A 117 -2.90 6.87 -8.38
N PHE A 118 -2.38 7.57 -7.37
CA PHE A 118 -2.81 8.94 -7.07
C PHE A 118 -2.40 9.84 -8.24
N ASP A 119 -3.38 10.12 -9.08
CA ASP A 119 -3.30 11.04 -10.18
C ASP A 119 -3.57 12.44 -9.61
N PRO A 120 -2.59 13.38 -9.66
CA PRO A 120 -2.83 14.75 -9.21
C PRO A 120 -3.83 15.52 -10.10
N SER A 121 -4.38 14.91 -11.16
CA SER A 121 -5.39 15.54 -12.02
C SER A 121 -6.83 15.46 -11.51
N MET A 122 -7.14 14.71 -10.44
CA MET A 122 -8.42 14.87 -9.74
C MET A 122 -8.33 16.00 -8.72
N GLY A 123 -8.00 17.19 -9.22
CA GLY A 123 -8.42 18.43 -8.61
C GLY A 123 -9.93 18.50 -8.78
N VAL A 124 -10.63 18.46 -7.65
CA VAL A 124 -12.06 18.73 -7.54
C VAL A 124 -12.31 20.12 -8.13
N THR A 125 -12.90 20.18 -9.33
CA THR A 125 -13.60 21.35 -9.85
C THR A 125 -15.07 21.26 -9.49
#